data_AF-A0A6L7IVS1-F1
#
_entry.id   AF-A0A6L7IVS1-F1
#
_cell.length_a   1.000
_cell.length_b   1.000
_cell.length_c   1.000
_cell.angle_alpha   90.00
_cell.angle_beta   90.00
_cell.angle_gamma   90.00
#
_symmetry.space_group_name_H-M   'P 1'
#
loop_
_entity.id
_entity.type
_entity.pdbx_description
1 polymer ?
#
loop_
_entity_poly.entity_id
_entity_poly.type
_entity_poly.pdbx_seq_one_letter_code
_entity_poly.pdbx_strand_id
1 'polypeptide(L)'
;MDRKSLAVDAACLLVYLVAANPAVTGIGVHEWVGIGVLLAFLVHVAMHVDWVVEAVKSAAARPSWVRTGNLVLDALIVVAFMTVTVSGLMVSGAVLAAFGLYADGYYFWDPLHATAAKVLLALLLVHVVAHGKWLVGFFKNRKGEHRGE
;
A
#
# COMPACT_ATOMS: atom_id res chain seq x y z
N MET A 1 -5.05 -6.43 16.62
CA MET A 1 -4.38 -5.17 16.25
C MET A 1 -4.61 -4.17 17.35
N ASP A 2 -3.54 -3.51 17.80
CA ASP A 2 -3.66 -2.40 18.72
C ASP A 2 -4.16 -1.15 17.98
N ARG A 3 -4.57 -0.11 18.72
CA ARG A 3 -5.09 1.13 18.14
C ARG A 3 -4.03 1.90 17.33
N LYS A 4 -2.76 1.66 17.62
CA LYS A 4 -1.61 2.34 17.00
C LYS A 4 -1.35 1.80 15.60
N SER A 5 -1.36 0.47 15.42
CA SER A 5 -1.28 -0.21 14.12
C SER A 5 -2.38 0.27 13.17
N LEU A 6 -3.63 0.33 13.63
CA LEU A 6 -4.74 0.84 12.81
C LEU A 6 -4.54 2.30 12.37
N ALA A 7 -3.95 3.14 13.24
CA ALA A 7 -3.67 4.53 12.90
C ALA A 7 -2.56 4.65 11.85
N VAL A 8 -1.52 3.80 11.94
CA VAL A 8 -0.45 3.70 10.95
C VAL A 8 -1.02 3.24 9.61
N ASP A 9 -1.86 2.21 9.59
CA ASP A 9 -2.48 1.71 8.36
C ASP A 9 -3.36 2.77 7.68
N ALA A 10 -4.16 3.48 8.46
CA ALA A 10 -4.98 4.58 7.97
C ALA A 10 -4.13 5.73 7.44
N ALA A 11 -3.03 6.08 8.12
CA ALA A 11 -2.10 7.10 7.65
C ALA A 11 -1.43 6.68 6.34
N CYS A 12 -0.92 5.45 6.24
CA CYS A 12 -0.34 4.90 5.02
C CYS A 12 -1.32 4.95 3.84
N LEU A 13 -2.59 4.58 4.08
CA LEU A 13 -3.64 4.66 3.05
C LEU A 13 -3.90 6.11 2.62
N LEU A 14 -3.99 7.05 3.56
CA LEU A 14 -4.20 8.47 3.25
C LEU A 14 -3.04 9.05 2.43
N VAL A 15 -1.79 8.76 2.82
CA VAL A 15 -0.61 9.23 2.07
C VAL A 15 -0.59 8.60 0.67
N TYR A 16 -0.93 7.32 0.53
CA TYR A 16 -1.09 6.68 -0.78
C TYR A 16 -2.17 7.37 -1.64
N LEU A 17 -3.33 7.72 -1.08
CA LEU A 17 -4.41 8.38 -1.83
C LEU A 17 -4.00 9.77 -2.34
N VAL A 18 -3.19 10.50 -1.57
CA VAL A 18 -2.60 11.76 -2.03
C VAL A 18 -1.63 11.51 -3.18
N ALA A 19 -0.75 10.51 -3.04
CA ALA A 19 0.19 10.14 -4.10
C ALA A 19 -0.53 9.68 -5.39
N ALA A 20 -1.64 8.96 -5.27
CA ALA A 20 -2.42 8.43 -6.38
C ALA A 20 -3.17 9.49 -7.19
N ASN A 21 -3.10 10.77 -6.80
CA ASN A 21 -3.80 11.86 -7.48
C ASN A 21 -2.85 13.00 -7.94
N PRO A 22 -1.94 12.73 -8.90
CA PRO A 22 -1.00 13.74 -9.41
C PRO A 22 -1.68 14.95 -10.07
N ALA A 23 -2.93 14.80 -10.54
CA ALA A 23 -3.70 15.90 -11.10
C ALA A 23 -4.03 16.98 -10.05
N VAL A 24 -4.09 16.62 -8.77
CA VAL A 24 -4.34 17.54 -7.66
C VAL A 24 -3.04 18.04 -7.04
N THR A 25 -2.01 17.19 -6.92
CA THR A 25 -0.75 17.57 -6.27
C THR A 25 0.23 18.28 -7.20
N GLY A 26 0.14 18.05 -8.50
CA GLY A 26 1.20 18.36 -9.47
C GLY A 26 2.31 17.31 -9.47
N ILE A 27 3.06 17.24 -10.57
CA ILE A 27 4.05 16.18 -10.84
C ILE A 27 5.21 16.22 -9.84
N GLY A 28 5.82 17.39 -9.60
CA GLY A 28 6.96 17.49 -8.67
C GLY A 28 6.60 17.07 -7.24
N VAL A 29 5.41 17.45 -6.75
CA VAL A 29 4.95 17.03 -5.42
C VAL A 29 4.62 15.54 -5.40
N HIS A 30 3.99 15.01 -6.45
CA HIS A 30 3.70 13.58 -6.59
C HIS A 30 4.96 12.72 -6.43
N GLU A 31 6.06 13.12 -7.08
CA GLU A 31 7.33 12.39 -7.00
C GLU A 31 7.90 12.37 -5.57
N TRP A 32 7.93 13.51 -4.88
CA TRP A 32 8.41 13.59 -3.49
C TRP A 32 7.49 12.87 -2.50
N VAL A 33 6.18 12.97 -2.69
CA VAL A 33 5.19 12.21 -1.90
C VAL A 33 5.41 10.71 -2.13
N GLY A 34 5.75 10.28 -3.34
CA GLY A 34 6.11 8.89 -3.65
C GLY A 34 7.25 8.35 -2.78
N ILE A 35 8.30 9.17 -2.53
CA ILE A 35 9.36 8.82 -1.58
C ILE A 35 8.81 8.67 -0.16
N GLY A 36 7.95 9.60 0.27
CA GLY A 36 7.28 9.52 1.56
C GLY A 36 6.44 8.24 1.72
N VAL A 37 5.72 7.83 0.67
CA VAL A 37 4.96 6.57 0.64
C VAL A 37 5.89 5.37 0.77
N LEU A 38 7.01 5.33 0.05
CA LEU A 38 8.00 4.24 0.18
C LEU A 38 8.51 4.13 1.61
N LEU A 39 8.88 5.25 2.24
CA LEU A 39 9.33 5.26 3.63
C LEU A 39 8.25 4.78 4.60
N ALA A 40 7.01 5.27 4.44
CA ALA A 40 5.88 4.83 5.26
C ALA A 40 5.60 3.34 5.11
N PHE A 41 5.69 2.80 3.89
CA PHE A 41 5.55 1.37 3.62
C PHE A 41 6.65 0.55 4.32
N LEU A 42 7.92 0.99 4.24
CA LEU A 42 9.02 0.30 4.91
C LEU A 42 8.82 0.27 6.44
N VAL A 43 8.37 1.37 7.03
CA VAL A 43 8.03 1.44 8.46
C VAL A 43 6.87 0.48 8.78
N HIS A 44 5.81 0.47 7.98
CA HIS A 44 4.68 -0.44 8.15
C HIS A 44 5.14 -1.91 8.11
N VAL A 45 5.93 -2.31 7.10
CA VAL A 45 6.46 -3.69 7.01
C VAL A 45 7.35 -4.03 8.20
N ALA A 46 8.23 -3.12 8.62
CA ALA A 46 9.10 -3.34 9.78
C ALA A 46 8.30 -3.52 11.08
N MET A 47 7.24 -2.75 11.28
CA MET A 47 6.35 -2.87 12.43
C MET A 47 5.53 -4.16 12.43
N HIS A 48 5.30 -4.76 11.26
CA HIS A 48 4.44 -5.92 11.08
C HIS A 48 5.20 -7.20 10.69
N VAL A 49 6.53 -7.22 10.77
CA VAL A 49 7.36 -8.35 10.33
C VAL A 49 7.00 -9.67 11.01
N ASP A 50 6.76 -9.65 12.32
CA ASP A 50 6.39 -10.87 13.08
C ASP A 50 5.04 -11.43 12.61
N TRP A 51 4.08 -10.54 12.33
CA TRP A 51 2.77 -10.92 11.80
C TRP A 51 2.88 -11.51 10.40
N VAL A 52 3.73 -10.93 9.53
CA VAL A 52 3.98 -11.44 8.17
C VAL A 52 4.58 -12.85 8.23
N VAL A 53 5.58 -13.06 9.07
CA VAL A 53 6.21 -14.38 9.25
C VAL A 53 5.18 -15.41 9.73
N GLU A 54 4.36 -15.06 10.71
CA GLU A 54 3.30 -15.95 11.20
C GLU A 54 2.23 -16.21 10.13
N ALA A 55 1.82 -15.20 9.37
CA ALA A 55 0.85 -15.34 8.29
C ALA A 55 1.33 -16.33 7.22
N VAL A 56 2.61 -16.24 6.82
CA VAL A 56 3.22 -17.17 5.84
C VAL A 56 3.33 -18.58 6.41
N LYS A 57 3.87 -18.74 7.62
CA LYS A 57 4.02 -20.05 8.28
C LYS A 57 2.68 -20.75 8.43
N SER A 58 1.69 -20.00 8.88
CA SER A 58 0.37 -20.53 9.18
C SER A 58 -0.47 -20.83 7.92
N ALA A 59 -0.22 -20.13 6.80
CA ALA A 59 -0.74 -20.49 5.48
C ALA A 59 -0.11 -21.76 4.92
N ALA A 60 1.20 -21.97 5.13
CA ALA A 60 1.89 -23.18 4.70
C ALA A 60 1.50 -24.41 5.54
N ALA A 61 1.36 -24.25 6.86
CA ALA A 61 1.07 -25.35 7.77
C ALA A 61 -0.40 -25.83 7.71
N ARG A 62 -1.34 -24.90 7.47
CA ARG A 62 -2.78 -25.21 7.37
C ARG A 62 -3.40 -24.41 6.23
N PRO A 63 -3.21 -24.85 4.97
CA PRO A 63 -3.71 -24.14 3.82
C PRO A 63 -5.24 -24.14 3.85
N SER A 64 -5.82 -22.95 3.72
CA SER A 64 -7.25 -22.77 3.48
C SER A 64 -7.40 -21.78 2.33
N TRP A 65 -8.42 -21.97 1.50
CA TRP A 65 -8.67 -21.11 0.35
C TRP A 65 -8.67 -19.62 0.69
N VAL A 66 -9.29 -19.24 1.81
CA VAL A 66 -9.34 -17.85 2.26
C VAL A 66 -7.96 -17.34 2.68
N ARG A 67 -7.22 -18.11 3.50
CA ARG A 67 -5.92 -17.68 4.00
C ARG A 67 -4.87 -17.59 2.89
N THR A 68 -4.84 -18.59 2.01
CA THR A 68 -3.94 -18.60 0.85
C THR A 68 -4.30 -17.48 -0.12
N GLY A 69 -5.60 -17.24 -0.36
CA GLY A 69 -6.06 -16.13 -1.19
C GLY A 69 -5.63 -14.76 -0.67
N ASN A 70 -5.78 -14.51 0.63
CA ASN A 70 -5.32 -13.26 1.26
C ASN A 70 -3.79 -13.11 1.16
N LEU A 71 -3.02 -14.18 1.41
CA LEU A 71 -1.57 -14.13 1.27
C LEU A 71 -1.13 -13.82 -0.17
N VAL A 72 -1.79 -14.40 -1.16
CA VAL A 72 -1.51 -14.10 -2.58
C VAL A 72 -1.87 -12.65 -2.90
N LEU A 73 -3.02 -12.16 -2.42
CA LEU A 73 -3.42 -10.76 -2.62
C LEU A 73 -2.40 -9.79 -2.03
N ASP A 74 -1.95 -10.03 -0.79
CA ASP A 74 -0.95 -9.20 -0.13
C ASP A 74 0.40 -9.24 -0.87
N ALA A 75 0.82 -10.43 -1.32
CA ALA A 75 2.03 -10.57 -2.12
C ALA A 75 1.95 -9.81 -3.45
N LEU A 76 0.80 -9.88 -4.14
CA LEU A 76 0.57 -9.13 -5.38
C LEU A 76 0.58 -7.62 -5.13
N ILE A 77 0.04 -7.15 -4.01
CA ILE A 77 0.11 -5.74 -3.61
C ILE A 77 1.57 -5.31 -3.44
N VAL A 78 2.38 -6.09 -2.72
CA VAL A 78 3.79 -5.77 -2.50
C VAL A 78 4.55 -5.73 -3.83
N VAL A 79 4.32 -6.68 -4.73
CA VAL A 79 4.95 -6.69 -6.05
C VAL A 79 4.53 -5.46 -6.86
N ALA A 80 3.23 -5.18 -6.96
CA ALA A 80 2.73 -4.02 -7.70
C ALA A 80 3.25 -2.70 -7.11
N PHE A 81 3.32 -2.60 -5.77
CA PHE A 81 3.87 -1.47 -5.04
C PHE A 81 5.35 -1.24 -5.36
N MET A 82 6.17 -2.29 -5.35
CA MET A 82 7.58 -2.18 -5.70
C MET A 82 7.75 -1.83 -7.18
N THR A 83 6.96 -2.43 -8.08
CA THR A 83 6.99 -2.10 -9.51
C THR A 83 6.66 -0.63 -9.75
N VAL A 84 5.57 -0.09 -9.17
CA VAL A 84 5.19 1.32 -9.36
C VAL A 84 6.22 2.27 -8.75
N THR A 85 6.82 1.91 -7.62
CA THR A 85 7.84 2.73 -6.95
C THR A 85 9.12 2.81 -7.78
N VAL A 86 9.65 1.67 -8.22
CA VAL A 86 10.88 1.62 -9.02
C VAL A 86 10.67 2.31 -10.36
N SER A 87 9.59 1.99 -11.07
CA SER A 87 9.29 2.64 -12.34
C SER A 87 9.02 4.14 -12.20
N GLY A 88 8.40 4.58 -11.10
CA GLY A 88 8.19 6.01 -10.80
C GLY A 88 9.50 6.75 -10.56
N LEU A 89 10.43 6.14 -9.83
CA LEU A 89 11.80 6.68 -9.69
C LEU A 89 12.49 6.81 -11.04
N MET A 90 12.35 5.82 -11.93
CA MET A 90 13.00 5.83 -13.25
C MET A 90 12.37 6.82 -14.24
N VAL A 91 11.15 7.31 -13.99
CA VAL A 91 10.51 8.37 -14.77
C VAL A 91 10.66 9.75 -14.12
N SER A 92 11.06 9.80 -12.84
CA SER A 92 11.10 11.03 -12.05
C SER A 92 12.06 12.07 -12.63
N GLY A 93 11.51 13.26 -12.86
CA GLY A 93 12.27 14.42 -13.35
C GLY A 93 12.69 15.38 -12.23
N ALA A 94 12.01 15.38 -11.08
CA ALA A 94 12.32 16.25 -9.95
C ALA A 94 13.19 15.56 -8.89
N VAL A 95 12.87 14.33 -8.51
CA VAL A 95 13.65 13.60 -7.47
C VAL A 95 15.03 13.22 -7.99
N LEU A 96 15.13 12.53 -9.14
CA LEU A 96 16.44 12.16 -9.68
C LEU A 96 17.32 13.39 -9.98
N ALA A 97 16.73 14.43 -10.59
CA ALA A 97 17.46 15.65 -10.91
C ALA A 97 17.94 16.41 -9.66
N ALA A 98 17.21 16.35 -8.54
CA ALA A 98 17.66 16.92 -7.26
C ALA A 98 18.95 16.26 -6.75
N PHE A 99 19.27 15.05 -7.19
CA PHE A 99 20.52 14.34 -6.91
C PHE A 99 21.52 14.37 -8.08
N GLY A 100 21.24 15.15 -9.14
CA GLY A 100 22.08 15.19 -10.34
C GLY A 100 22.05 13.89 -11.17
N LEU A 101 21.02 13.07 -10.98
CA LEU A 101 20.84 11.80 -11.67
C LEU A 101 19.79 11.91 -12.78
N TYR A 102 19.90 11.04 -13.78
CA TYR A 102 18.93 10.88 -14.85
C TYR A 102 18.81 9.39 -15.20
N ALA A 103 17.61 8.97 -15.58
CA ALA A 103 17.34 7.61 -16.01
C ALA A 103 16.86 7.59 -17.47
N ASP A 104 17.45 6.71 -18.26
CA ASP A 104 17.02 6.45 -19.63
C ASP A 104 15.83 5.49 -19.68
N GLY A 105 15.19 5.40 -20.85
CA GLY A 105 14.13 4.43 -21.10
C GLY A 105 12.74 4.89 -20.67
N TYR A 106 12.46 6.20 -20.74
CA TYR A 106 11.13 6.77 -20.45
C TYR A 106 9.98 5.98 -21.10
N TYR A 107 10.11 5.61 -22.38
CA TYR A 107 9.08 4.86 -23.11
C TYR A 107 8.82 3.44 -22.58
N PHE A 108 9.71 2.90 -21.74
CA PHE A 108 9.48 1.65 -21.02
C PHE A 108 8.95 1.92 -19.61
N TRP A 109 9.58 2.85 -18.88
CA TRP A 109 9.27 3.09 -17.48
C TRP A 109 7.91 3.78 -17.27
N ASP A 110 7.54 4.72 -18.14
CA ASP A 110 6.27 5.46 -18.05
C ASP A 110 5.03 4.56 -18.20
N PRO A 111 4.89 3.72 -19.26
CA PRO A 111 3.76 2.82 -19.35
C PRO A 111 3.78 1.73 -18.27
N LEU A 112 4.96 1.29 -17.82
CA LEU A 112 5.09 0.35 -16.70
C LEU A 112 4.57 0.97 -15.40
N HIS A 113 4.98 2.20 -15.09
CA HIS A 113 4.53 2.95 -13.92
C HIS A 113 3.02 3.17 -13.96
N ALA A 114 2.51 3.67 -15.08
CA ALA A 114 1.09 3.94 -15.25
C ALA A 114 0.22 2.67 -15.16
N THR A 115 0.73 1.53 -15.60
CA THR A 115 0.04 0.23 -15.50
C THR A 115 0.10 -0.30 -14.07
N ALA A 116 1.29 -0.31 -13.46
CA ALA A 116 1.48 -0.76 -12.08
C ALA A 116 0.65 0.06 -11.09
N ALA A 117 0.54 1.38 -11.29
CA ALA A 117 -0.31 2.25 -10.46
C ALA A 117 -1.79 1.84 -10.50
N LYS A 118 -2.34 1.53 -11.68
CA LYS A 118 -3.73 1.07 -11.84
C LYS A 118 -3.95 -0.31 -11.22
N VAL A 119 -2.99 -1.22 -11.42
CA VAL A 119 -3.03 -2.56 -10.81
C VAL A 119 -2.98 -2.47 -9.30
N LEU A 120 -2.07 -1.67 -8.74
CA LEU A 120 -1.96 -1.44 -7.30
C LEU A 120 -3.27 -0.88 -6.74
N LEU A 121 -3.87 0.13 -7.39
CA LEU A 121 -5.15 0.69 -6.98
C LEU A 121 -6.24 -0.38 -6.94
N ALA A 122 -6.36 -1.19 -7.99
CA ALA A 122 -7.35 -2.25 -8.05
C ALA A 122 -7.14 -3.30 -6.93
N LEU A 123 -5.89 -3.72 -6.71
CA LEU A 123 -5.55 -4.68 -5.65
C LEU A 123 -5.85 -4.13 -4.25
N LEU A 124 -5.52 -2.86 -3.98
CA LEU A 124 -5.83 -2.20 -2.71
C LEU A 124 -7.34 -2.09 -2.47
N LEU A 125 -8.14 -1.79 -3.51
CA LEU A 125 -9.60 -1.80 -3.40
C LEU A 125 -10.12 -3.21 -3.04
N VAL A 126 -9.61 -4.25 -3.70
CA VAL A 126 -9.97 -5.64 -3.38
C VAL A 126 -9.56 -5.98 -1.94
N HIS A 127 -8.37 -5.59 -1.51
CA HIS A 127 -7.89 -5.82 -0.14
C HIS A 127 -8.77 -5.14 0.90
N VAL A 128 -9.10 -3.86 0.71
CA VAL A 128 -10.02 -3.14 1.62
C VAL A 128 -11.39 -3.81 1.68
N VAL A 129 -11.95 -4.29 0.56
CA VAL A 129 -13.24 -4.98 0.54
C VAL A 129 -13.17 -6.36 1.20
N ALA A 130 -12.12 -7.14 0.91
CA ALA A 130 -11.90 -8.47 1.48
C ALA A 130 -11.76 -8.41 3.00
N HIS A 131 -11.10 -7.37 3.52
CA HIS A 131 -10.89 -7.15 4.95
C HIS A 131 -11.97 -6.25 5.60
N GLY A 132 -12.84 -5.61 4.80
CA GLY A 132 -13.83 -4.62 5.24
C GLY A 132 -15.01 -5.18 6.03
N LYS A 133 -15.35 -6.46 5.88
CA LYS A 133 -16.40 -7.12 6.70
C LYS A 133 -16.06 -7.11 8.20
N TRP A 134 -14.78 -7.07 8.55
CA TRP A 134 -14.31 -6.93 9.94
C TRP A 134 -14.46 -5.49 10.46
N LEU A 135 -14.18 -4.49 9.63
CA LEU A 135 -14.33 -3.06 9.95
C LEU A 135 -15.77 -2.70 10.35
N VAL A 136 -16.77 -3.20 9.61
CA VAL A 136 -18.20 -2.96 9.92
C VAL A 136 -18.61 -3.60 11.26
N GLY A 137 -18.07 -4.78 11.59
CA GLY A 137 -18.28 -5.44 12.89
C GLY A 137 -17.68 -4.66 14.07
N PHE A 138 -16.49 -4.08 13.87
CA PHE A 138 -15.80 -3.27 14.89
C PHE A 138 -16.57 -1.99 15.25
N PHE A 139 -17.13 -1.28 14.25
CA PHE A 139 -17.96 -0.09 14.49
C PHE A 139 -19.35 -0.42 15.07
N LYS A 140 -19.92 -1.58 14.72
CA LYS A 140 -21.22 -2.00 15.24
C LYS A 140 -21.17 -2.37 16.73
N ASN A 141 -20.07 -2.95 17.20
CA ASN A 141 -19.87 -3.25 18.63
C ASN A 141 -19.68 -1.99 19.47
N ARG A 142 -19.04 -0.95 18.93
CA ARG A 142 -18.83 0.33 19.64
C ARG A 142 -20.13 1.12 19.89
N LYS A 143 -21.13 0.97 19.00
CA LYS A 143 -22.45 1.60 19.16
C LYS A 143 -23.34 0.87 20.17
N GLY A 144 -23.04 -0.39 20.47
CA GLY A 144 -23.72 -1.17 21.52
C GLY A 144 -23.25 -0.79 22.92
N GLU A 145 -21.96 -0.49 23.09
CA GLU A 145 -21.35 -0.14 24.38
C GLU A 145 -21.75 1.28 24.83
N HIS A 146 -21.87 2.24 23.91
CA HIS A 146 -22.26 3.63 24.22
C HIS A 146 -23.78 3.84 24.43
N ARG A 147 -24.61 2.79 24.31
CA ARG A 147 -26.06 2.81 24.52
C ARG A 147 -26.51 2.00 25.75
N GLY A 148 -25.55 1.42 26.47
CA GLY A 148 -25.78 0.60 27.66
C GLY A 148 -25.28 1.24 28.96
N GLU A 149 -24.94 2.52 28.95
CA GLU A 149 -24.67 3.34 30.15
C GLU A 149 -25.81 4.33 30.40
#